data_AF-A0A7X6FMN2-F1
#
_entry.id   AF-A0A7X6FMN2-F1
#
_cell.length_a   1.000
_cell.length_b   1.000
_cell.length_c   1.000
_cell.angle_alpha   90.00
_cell.angle_beta   90.00
_cell.angle_gamma   90.00
#
_symmetry.space_group_name_H-M   'P 1'
#
loop_
_entity.id
_entity.type
_entity.pdbx_description
1 polymer ?
#
loop_
_entity_poly.entity_id
_entity_poly.type
_entity_poly.pdbx_seq_one_letter_code
_entity_poly.pdbx_strand_id
1 'polypeptide(L)'
;MLMMSWFDDPHRGTRGLDLLGFGDPELDPMLKTFPDILAQQADDGVTFDAETLRVDRIREGVEYGGLRLRMVASISAPASTLRLTSVSAMHLCPMLDFPALRLRAYARETVVAD
;
A
#
# COMPACT_ATOMS: atom_id res chain seq x y z
N MET A 1 -0.58 0.33 -8.33
CA MET A 1 -0.02 -1.02 -8.53
C MET A 1 -0.93 -1.95 -9.32
N LEU A 2 -2.26 -1.90 -9.14
CA LEU A 2 -3.26 -2.70 -9.88
C LEU A 2 -3.05 -2.74 -11.39
N MET A 3 -2.91 -1.58 -12.03
CA MET A 3 -2.75 -1.51 -13.48
C MET A 3 -1.50 -2.25 -13.98
N MET A 4 -0.41 -2.30 -13.19
CA MET A 4 0.81 -3.04 -13.55
C MET A 4 0.60 -4.56 -13.54
N SER A 5 -0.36 -5.08 -12.77
CA SER A 5 -0.67 -6.51 -12.72
C SER A 5 -1.53 -7.01 -13.90
N TRP A 6 -2.01 -6.11 -14.75
CA TRP A 6 -2.89 -6.46 -15.86
C TRP A 6 -2.17 -6.56 -17.21
N PHE A 7 -0.93 -6.12 -17.28
CA PHE A 7 -0.13 -6.10 -18.51
C PHE A 7 1.16 -6.86 -18.30
N ASP A 8 1.59 -7.59 -19.32
CA ASP A 8 2.85 -8.35 -19.30
C ASP A 8 4.08 -7.42 -19.31
N ASP A 9 3.96 -6.24 -19.94
CA ASP A 9 4.99 -5.19 -19.98
C ASP A 9 4.39 -3.81 -19.63
N PRO A 10 4.31 -3.46 -18.33
CA PRO A 10 3.72 -2.20 -17.90
C PRO A 10 4.68 -1.01 -18.11
N HIS A 11 4.29 -0.08 -18.97
CA HIS A 11 5.10 1.09 -19.34
C HIS A 11 5.44 2.09 -18.20
N ARG A 12 4.83 1.96 -17.01
CA ARG A 12 5.06 2.91 -15.90
C ARG A 12 5.09 2.21 -14.52
N GLY A 13 6.25 2.30 -13.87
CA GLY A 13 6.45 1.97 -12.45
C GLY A 13 5.55 2.76 -11.50
N THR A 14 5.03 2.12 -10.44
CA THR A 14 4.22 2.80 -9.40
C THR A 14 4.98 3.01 -8.10
N ARG A 15 4.98 4.27 -7.62
CA ARG A 15 5.69 4.72 -6.40
C ARG A 15 4.80 4.91 -5.15
N GLY A 16 3.47 4.74 -5.27
CA GLY A 16 2.49 4.85 -4.17
C GLY A 16 1.56 3.63 -4.09
N LEU A 17 1.17 3.24 -2.85
CA LEU A 17 0.20 2.18 -2.51
C LEU A 17 -1.12 2.85 -2.13
N ASP A 18 -2.19 2.49 -2.82
CA ASP A 18 -3.54 2.97 -2.54
C ASP A 18 -4.36 1.87 -1.83
N LEU A 19 -4.87 2.17 -0.64
CA LEU A 19 -5.68 1.25 0.17
C LEU A 19 -7.10 1.81 0.33
N LEU A 20 -8.10 0.93 0.27
CA LEU A 20 -9.43 1.32 0.72
C LEU A 20 -9.49 1.17 2.24
N GLY A 21 -9.57 2.29 2.94
CA GLY A 21 -9.86 2.31 4.37
C GLY A 21 -11.32 1.96 4.64
N PHE A 22 -11.57 1.13 5.64
CA PHE A 22 -12.89 0.93 6.23
C PHE A 22 -12.85 1.44 7.67
N GLY A 23 -13.89 2.16 8.10
CA GLY A 23 -13.95 2.77 9.43
C GLY A 23 -13.63 4.27 9.39
N ASP A 24 -13.16 4.79 10.52
CA ASP A 24 -12.91 6.22 10.73
C ASP A 24 -11.66 6.69 9.95
N PRO A 25 -11.80 7.59 8.96
CA PRO A 25 -10.69 8.10 8.16
C PRO A 25 -9.98 9.30 8.81
N GLU A 26 -10.13 9.51 10.11
CA GLU A 26 -9.39 10.55 10.82
C GLU A 26 -7.90 10.23 11.01
N LEU A 27 -7.10 11.29 11.22
CA LEU A 27 -5.64 11.17 11.34
C LEU A 27 -5.21 10.38 12.59
N ASP A 28 -5.88 10.61 13.71
CA ASP A 28 -5.52 10.03 15.01
C ASP A 28 -5.61 8.49 15.04
N PRO A 29 -6.68 7.85 14.53
CA PRO A 29 -6.73 6.40 14.38
C PRO A 29 -5.56 5.84 13.56
N MET A 30 -5.18 6.50 12.46
CA MET A 30 -4.09 6.02 11.60
C MET A 30 -2.73 6.12 12.30
N LEU A 31 -2.47 7.23 13.01
CA LEU A 31 -1.26 7.42 13.80
C LEU A 31 -1.13 6.44 14.97
N LYS A 32 -2.25 5.91 15.48
CA LYS A 32 -2.23 4.84 16.51
C LYS A 32 -2.02 3.45 15.92
N THR A 33 -2.63 3.18 14.77
CA THR A 33 -2.69 1.82 14.20
C THR A 33 -1.43 1.46 13.41
N PHE A 34 -0.92 2.39 12.60
CA PHE A 34 0.18 2.07 11.68
C PHE A 34 1.53 1.78 12.38
N PRO A 35 1.92 2.42 13.50
CA PRO A 35 3.14 2.05 14.20
C PRO A 35 3.22 0.56 14.56
N ASP A 36 2.11 -0.01 15.06
CA ASP A 36 2.03 -1.43 15.41
C ASP A 36 2.17 -2.35 14.18
N ILE A 37 1.59 -1.93 13.05
CA ILE A 37 1.72 -2.65 11.77
C ILE A 37 3.17 -2.62 11.28
N LEU A 38 3.84 -1.47 11.38
CA LEU A 38 5.21 -1.28 10.90
C LEU A 38 6.25 -1.94 11.78
N ALA A 39 5.94 -2.17 13.06
CA ALA A 39 6.79 -2.91 13.97
C ALA A 39 6.79 -4.42 13.73
N GLN A 40 5.86 -4.94 12.91
CA GLN A 40 5.79 -6.36 12.59
C GLN A 40 7.08 -6.82 11.91
N GLN A 41 7.72 -7.83 12.50
CA GLN A 41 8.91 -8.45 11.92
C GLN A 41 8.50 -9.46 10.86
N ALA A 42 8.96 -9.24 9.64
CA ALA A 42 8.85 -10.16 8.53
C ALA A 42 10.27 -10.52 8.05
N ASP A 43 10.48 -11.78 7.68
CA ASP A 43 11.73 -12.22 7.05
C ASP A 43 11.69 -11.94 5.54
N ASP A 44 11.37 -10.70 5.18
CA ASP A 44 11.23 -10.21 3.81
C ASP A 44 12.32 -9.21 3.40
N GLY A 45 13.26 -8.94 4.31
CA GLY A 45 14.40 -8.06 4.09
C GLY A 45 14.07 -6.58 4.08
N VAL A 46 12.84 -6.19 4.43
CA VAL A 46 12.40 -4.78 4.53
C VAL A 46 12.31 -4.36 5.99
N THR A 47 12.81 -3.17 6.31
CA THR A 47 12.66 -2.57 7.64
C THR A 47 12.01 -1.20 7.51
N PHE A 48 10.91 -0.99 8.23
CA PHE A 48 10.19 0.29 8.27
C PHE A 48 10.63 1.11 9.47
N ASP A 49 10.89 2.39 9.25
CA ASP A 49 11.13 3.36 10.33
C ASP A 49 9.79 4.01 10.73
N ALA A 50 9.18 3.47 11.78
CA ALA A 50 7.90 3.95 12.29
C ALA A 50 7.97 5.39 12.83
N GLU A 51 9.13 5.85 13.30
CA GLU A 51 9.29 7.22 13.82
C GLU A 51 9.18 8.26 12.70
N THR A 52 9.44 7.86 11.45
CA THR A 52 9.31 8.72 10.27
C THR A 52 7.87 8.78 9.72
N LEU A 53 6.91 8.07 10.32
CA LEU A 53 5.52 8.05 9.86
C LEU A 53 4.90 9.45 9.88
N ARG A 54 4.42 9.90 8.71
CA ARG A 54 3.61 11.10 8.53
C ARG A 54 2.28 10.74 7.89
N VAL A 55 1.20 11.31 8.40
CA VAL A 55 -0.16 11.14 7.88
C VAL A 55 -0.70 12.52 7.52
N ASP A 56 -1.10 12.71 6.27
CA ASP A 56 -1.61 13.97 5.74
C ASP A 56 -2.93 13.73 4.99
N ARG A 57 -3.81 14.73 4.90
CA ARG A 57 -4.99 14.67 4.00
C ARG A 57 -4.53 14.91 2.56
N ILE A 58 -5.02 14.14 1.58
CA ILE A 58 -4.61 14.31 0.17
C ILE A 58 -5.26 15.55 -0.47
N ARG A 59 -6.47 15.94 -0.03
CA ARG A 59 -7.13 17.21 -0.37
C ARG A 59 -7.85 17.78 0.85
N GLU A 60 -7.56 19.03 1.23
CA GLU A 60 -8.34 19.77 2.22
C GLU A 60 -9.72 20.13 1.65
N GLY A 61 -10.79 19.97 2.43
CA GLY A 61 -12.14 20.44 2.08
C GLY A 61 -13.01 19.52 1.21
N VAL A 62 -12.62 18.26 0.98
CA VAL A 62 -13.46 17.25 0.32
C VAL A 62 -13.74 16.11 1.30
N GLU A 63 -15.01 15.76 1.54
CA GLU A 63 -15.43 14.71 2.50
C GLU A 63 -14.76 13.34 2.26
N TYR A 64 -14.29 13.09 1.03
CA TYR A 64 -13.66 11.85 0.59
C TYR A 64 -12.18 12.04 0.21
N GLY A 65 -11.51 13.02 0.81
CA GLY A 65 -10.15 13.43 0.44
C GLY A 65 -9.06 12.37 0.64
N GLY A 66 -9.30 11.30 1.40
CA GLY A 66 -8.32 10.25 1.67
C GLY A 66 -7.10 10.72 2.49
N LEU A 67 -6.37 9.75 3.05
CA LEU A 67 -5.14 10.00 3.81
C LEU A 67 -3.92 9.50 3.03
N ARG A 68 -2.83 10.26 3.09
CA ARG A 68 -1.51 9.88 2.60
C ARG A 68 -0.60 9.59 3.77
N LEU A 69 -0.12 8.36 3.82
CA LEU A 69 0.86 7.92 4.78
C LEU A 69 2.24 7.87 4.10
N ARG A 70 3.26 8.40 4.78
CA ARG A 70 4.65 8.40 4.32
C ARG A 70 5.56 7.92 5.45
N MET A 71 6.48 7.03 5.13
CA MET A 71 7.56 6.60 6.02
C MET A 71 8.81 6.27 5.20
N VAL A 72 9.94 6.16 5.89
CA VAL A 72 11.17 5.61 5.36
C VAL A 72 11.16 4.08 5.55
N ALA A 73 11.64 3.36 4.54
CA ALA A 73 11.92 1.94 4.63
C ALA A 73 13.29 1.65 4.02
N SER A 74 14.04 0.75 4.63
CA SER A 74 15.29 0.22 4.09
C SER A 74 15.10 -1.22 3.63
N ILE A 75 15.94 -1.64 2.69
CA ILE A 75 16.00 -3.02 2.21
C ILE A 75 17.45 -3.46 2.20
N SER A 76 17.74 -4.71 2.55
CA SER A 76 19.14 -5.20 2.56
C SER A 76 19.64 -5.75 1.21
N ALA A 77 18.85 -5.70 0.12
CA ALA A 77 19.23 -5.91 -1.30
C ALA A 77 18.15 -5.29 -2.23
N PRO A 78 18.34 -5.05 -3.55
CA PRO A 78 17.80 -3.87 -4.24
C PRO A 78 16.28 -3.68 -4.12
N ALA A 79 15.91 -2.44 -3.80
CA ALA A 79 14.58 -1.99 -3.39
C ALA A 79 13.44 -2.40 -4.31
N SER A 80 12.44 -3.05 -3.71
CA SER A 80 11.10 -3.15 -4.26
C SER A 80 10.09 -2.71 -3.19
N THR A 81 9.30 -1.70 -3.52
CA THR A 81 8.24 -1.18 -2.63
C THR A 81 7.01 -2.06 -2.76
N LEU A 82 6.58 -2.70 -1.67
CA LEU A 82 5.39 -3.54 -1.60
C LEU A 82 4.10 -2.71 -1.64
N ARG A 83 3.11 -3.13 -2.44
CA ARG A 83 1.81 -2.43 -2.58
C ARG A 83 0.64 -3.40 -2.74
N LEU A 84 -0.40 -3.23 -1.91
CA LEU A 84 -1.52 -4.16 -1.69
C LEU A 84 -2.91 -3.47 -1.72
N THR A 85 -3.44 -3.09 -2.87
CA THR A 85 -4.77 -2.39 -3.01
C THR A 85 -5.97 -3.33 -2.84
N SER A 86 -7.19 -2.92 -2.35
CA SER A 86 -8.38 -3.73 -1.86
C SER A 86 -9.81 -3.58 -2.47
N VAL A 87 -10.52 -4.70 -2.80
CA VAL A 87 -11.98 -5.06 -2.66
C VAL A 87 -12.37 -6.49 -3.15
N SER A 88 -11.53 -7.21 -3.92
CA SER A 88 -11.74 -8.62 -4.33
C SER A 88 -10.50 -9.49 -4.12
N ALA A 89 -10.62 -10.75 -3.70
CA ALA A 89 -9.45 -11.59 -3.42
C ALA A 89 -8.66 -11.88 -4.71
N MET A 90 -7.47 -11.30 -4.81
CA MET A 90 -6.49 -11.51 -5.87
C MET A 90 -5.30 -12.28 -5.30
N HIS A 91 -4.77 -13.22 -6.09
CA HIS A 91 -3.48 -13.85 -5.83
C HIS A 91 -2.42 -13.07 -6.60
N LEU A 92 -1.47 -12.48 -5.88
CA LEU A 92 -0.30 -11.87 -6.48
C LEU A 92 0.81 -12.92 -6.54
N CYS A 93 1.28 -13.22 -7.75
CA CYS A 93 2.49 -14.01 -7.91
C CYS A 93 3.69 -13.17 -7.47
N PRO A 94 4.51 -13.65 -6.52
CA PRO A 94 5.67 -12.91 -6.06
C PRO A 94 6.76 -12.95 -7.14
N MET A 95 7.56 -11.89 -7.19
CA MET A 95 8.73 -11.82 -8.08
C MET A 95 9.95 -12.59 -7.53
N LEU A 96 9.88 -13.00 -6.26
CA LEU A 96 10.91 -13.70 -5.51
C LEU A 96 10.32 -15.00 -4.92
N ASP A 97 11.16 -15.83 -4.30
CA ASP A 97 10.79 -17.13 -3.71
C ASP A 97 9.98 -17.01 -2.40
N PHE A 98 8.90 -16.24 -2.44
CA PHE A 98 7.92 -16.12 -1.36
C PHE A 98 6.62 -16.87 -1.72
N PRO A 99 5.77 -17.20 -0.73
CA PRO A 99 4.45 -17.74 -1.02
C PRO A 99 3.57 -16.70 -1.76
N ALA A 100 2.64 -17.19 -2.59
CA ALA A 100 1.69 -16.32 -3.27
C ALA A 100 0.86 -15.50 -2.27
N LEU A 101 0.78 -14.20 -2.50
CA LEU A 101 0.15 -13.28 -1.57
C LEU A 101 -1.33 -13.12 -1.90
N ARG A 102 -2.20 -13.31 -0.90
CA ARG A 102 -3.65 -13.14 -1.04
C ARG A 102 -4.06 -11.77 -0.51
N LEU A 103 -4.56 -10.94 -1.41
CA LEU A 103 -4.94 -9.57 -1.08
C LEU A 103 -6.33 -9.31 -1.61
N ARG A 104 -7.12 -8.52 -0.89
CA ARG A 104 -8.26 -7.85 -1.53
C ARG A 104 -7.67 -6.90 -2.56
N ALA A 105 -8.31 -6.60 -3.71
CA ALA A 105 -7.98 -5.54 -4.69
C ALA A 105 -9.15 -4.88 -5.46
N TYR A 106 -9.00 -3.59 -5.83
CA TYR A 106 -10.02 -2.86 -6.58
C TYR A 106 -10.44 -3.63 -7.83
N ALA A 107 -11.74 -3.68 -8.10
CA ALA A 107 -12.24 -4.22 -9.36
C ALA A 107 -11.67 -3.39 -10.53
N ARG A 108 -11.48 -4.00 -11.70
CA ARG A 108 -10.84 -3.32 -12.83
C ARG A 108 -11.61 -2.08 -13.25
N GLU A 109 -12.92 -2.18 -13.23
CA GLU A 109 -13.88 -1.13 -13.56
C GLU A 109 -13.75 0.05 -12.60
N THR A 110 -13.56 -0.21 -11.30
CA THR A 110 -13.36 0.83 -10.29
C THR A 110 -12.05 1.59 -10.50
N VAL A 111 -10.97 0.89 -10.85
CA VAL A 111 -9.66 1.52 -11.12
C VAL A 111 -9.66 2.35 -12.40
N VAL A 112 -10.50 2.01 -13.39
CA VAL A 112 -10.64 2.78 -14.62
C VAL A 112 -11.54 4.01 -14.42
N ALA A 113 -12.50 3.94 -13.49
CA ALA A 113 -13.46 5.00 -13.21
C ALA A 113 -12.95 6.10 -12.26
N ASP A 114 -11.87 5.84 -11.52
CA ASP A 114 -11.21 6.76 -10.59
C ASP A 114 -10.13 7.62 -11.30
#